data_AF-A0A354TE05-F1
#
_entry.id   AF-A0A354TE05-F1
#
_cell.length_a   1.000
_cell.length_b   1.000
_cell.length_c   1.000
_cell.angle_alpha   90.00
_cell.angle_beta   90.00
_cell.angle_gamma   90.00
#
_symmetry.space_group_name_H-M   'P 1'
#
loop_
_entity.id
_entity.type
_entity.pdbx_description
1 polymer ?
#
loop_
_entity_poly.entity_id
_entity_poly.type
_entity_poly.pdbx_seq_one_letter_code
_entity_poly.pdbx_strand_id
1 'polypeptide(L)' 'MSTVLEIEQAIERLPKQDFRILSSWMQEKIESDEDRVFEGSVIAGKFDHLAEQALKEIEAGQTMPLDEFLRHG' A
#
# COMPACT_ATOMS: atom_id res chain seq x y z
N MET A 1 -9.47 -11.29 25.87
CA MET A 1 -8.66 -11.25 24.64
C MET A 1 -8.66 -12.65 24.09
N SER A 2 -9.17 -12.85 22.88
CA SER A 2 -8.93 -14.12 22.18
C SER A 2 -7.53 -14.12 21.59
N THR A 3 -6.88 -15.28 21.58
CA THR A 3 -5.56 -15.42 20.94
C THR A 3 -5.70 -15.46 19.42
N VAL A 4 -4.63 -15.18 18.69
CA VAL A 4 -4.61 -15.30 17.22
C VAL A 4 -5.04 -16.70 16.78
N LEU A 5 -4.55 -17.73 17.48
CA LEU A 5 -4.91 -19.13 17.23
C LEU A 5 -6.42 -19.41 17.39
N GLU A 6 -7.06 -18.83 18.40
CA GLU A 6 -8.51 -18.98 18.61
C GLU A 6 -9.33 -18.31 17.49
N ILE A 7 -8.84 -17.19 16.95
CA ILE A 7 -9.46 -16.49 15.84
C ILE A 7 -9.31 -17.31 14.55
N GLU A 8 -8.11 -17.82 14.26
CA GLU A 8 -7.86 -18.69 13.10
C GLU A 8 -8.78 -19.91 13.10
N GLN A 9 -8.88 -20.60 14.24
CA GLN A 9 -9.77 -21.76 14.39
C GLN A 9 -11.25 -21.41 14.23
N ALA A 10 -11.67 -20.21 14.64
CA ALA A 10 -13.02 -19.74 14.43
C ALA A 10 -13.29 -19.45 12.94
N ILE A 11 -12.32 -18.87 12.24
CA ILE A 11 -12.39 -18.58 10.80
C ILE A 11 -12.49 -19.88 9.99
N GLU A 12 -11.73 -20.90 10.34
CA GLU A 12 -11.78 -22.22 9.67
C GLU A 12 -13.16 -22.89 9.75
N ARG A 13 -13.94 -22.56 10.79
CA ARG A 13 -15.28 -23.13 11.02
C ARG A 13 -16.41 -22.31 10.38
N LEU A 14 -16.10 -21.19 9.73
CA LEU A 14 -17.12 -20.34 9.13
C LEU A 14 -17.79 -21.00 7.92
N PRO A 15 -19.11 -20.82 7.74
CA PRO A 15 -19.77 -21.07 6.48
C PRO A 15 -19.09 -20.29 5.34
N LYS A 16 -19.07 -20.85 4.13
CA LYS A 16 -18.43 -20.21 2.97
C LYS A 16 -18.90 -18.77 2.70
N GLN A 17 -20.17 -18.47 2.99
CA GLN A 17 -20.73 -17.14 2.82
C GLN A 17 -20.11 -16.16 3.83
N ASP A 18 -20.08 -16.53 5.10
CA ASP A 18 -19.53 -15.70 6.17
C ASP A 18 -18.02 -15.54 6.03
N PHE A 19 -17.32 -16.57 5.59
CA PHE A 19 -15.90 -16.50 5.25
C PHE A 19 -15.62 -15.46 4.15
N ARG A 20 -16.45 -15.41 3.10
CA ARG A 20 -16.31 -14.40 2.03
C ARG A 20 -16.57 -12.99 2.52
N ILE A 21 -17.59 -12.80 3.36
CA ILE A 21 -17.90 -11.51 3.97
C ILE A 21 -16.73 -11.05 4.85
N LEU A 22 -16.21 -11.93 5.70
CA LEU A 22 -15.06 -11.64 6.55
C LEU A 22 -13.81 -11.32 5.73
N SER A 23 -13.55 -12.07 4.66
CA SER A 23 -12.41 -11.83 3.76
C SER A 23 -12.49 -10.44 3.11
N SER A 24 -13.67 -10.04 2.64
CA SER A 24 -13.90 -8.70 2.06
C SER A 24 -13.63 -7.60 3.08
N TRP A 25 -14.16 -7.74 4.30
CA TRP A 25 -13.96 -6.76 5.37
C TRP A 25 -12.48 -6.66 5.79
N MET A 26 -11.77 -7.79 5.89
CA MET A 26 -10.34 -7.78 6.22
C MET A 26 -9.53 -7.09 5.12
N GLN A 27 -9.87 -7.33 3.86
CA GLN A 27 -9.20 -6.68 2.74
C GLN A 27 -9.40 -5.16 2.78
N GLU A 28 -10.62 -4.67 2.95
CA GLU A 28 -10.91 -3.23 3.13
C GLU A 28 -10.18 -2.64 4.34
N LYS A 29 -10.06 -3.40 5.43
CA LYS A 29 -9.37 -2.95 6.64
C LYS A 29 -7.86 -2.83 6.43
N ILE A 30 -7.26 -3.79 5.73
CA ILE A 30 -5.84 -3.78 5.35
C ILE A 30 -5.57 -2.60 4.42
N GLU A 31 -6.36 -2.44 3.36
CA GLU A 31 -6.25 -1.32 2.42
C GLU A 31 -6.39 0.03 3.15
N SER A 32 -7.36 0.18 4.05
CA SER A 32 -7.52 1.41 4.84
C SER A 32 -6.37 1.68 5.83
N ASP A 33 -5.76 0.64 6.39
CA ASP A 33 -4.61 0.79 7.28
C ASP A 33 -3.32 1.05 6.47
N GLU A 34 -3.20 0.49 5.27
CA GLU A 34 -2.13 0.81 4.30
C GLU A 34 -2.19 2.27 3.85
N ASP A 35 -3.38 2.79 3.50
CA ASP A 35 -3.58 4.21 3.20
C ASP A 35 -3.13 5.09 4.37
N ARG A 36 -3.54 4.75 5.59
CA ARG A 36 -3.13 5.49 6.81
C ARG A 36 -1.63 5.44 7.08
N VAL A 37 -0.99 4.30 6.88
CA VAL A 37 0.45 4.13 7.07
C VAL A 37 1.23 4.85 5.98
N PHE A 38 0.72 4.84 4.75
CA PHE A 38 1.29 5.58 3.63
C PHE A 38 1.19 7.10 3.87
N GLU A 39 0.00 7.61 4.20
CA GLU A 39 -0.20 9.02 4.58
C GLU A 39 0.70 9.43 5.75
N GLY A 40 0.79 8.60 6.79
CA GLY A 40 1.70 8.83 7.92
C GLY A 40 3.17 8.88 7.50
N SER A 41 3.57 8.02 6.55
CA SER A 41 4.93 8.01 5.99
C SER A 41 5.22 9.24 5.11
N VAL A 42 4.23 9.71 4.36
CA VAL A 42 4.30 10.96 3.59
C VAL A 42 4.47 12.16 4.52
N ILE A 43 3.62 12.26 5.57
CA ILE A 43 3.70 13.35 6.56
C ILE A 43 5.03 13.31 7.33
N ALA A 44 5.56 12.12 7.61
CA ALA A 44 6.84 11.94 8.28
C ALA A 44 8.06 12.27 7.39
N GLY A 45 7.87 12.71 6.14
CA GLY A 45 8.95 13.07 5.22
C GLY A 45 9.76 11.87 4.74
N LYS A 46 9.24 10.65 4.87
CA LYS A 46 9.98 9.42 4.51
C LYS A 46 10.39 9.40 3.03
N PHE A 47 9.63 10.09 2.18
CA PHE A 47 9.86 10.15 0.74
C PHE A 47 10.56 11.43 0.28
N ASP A 48 10.91 12.35 1.20
CA ASP A 48 11.55 13.63 0.85
C ASP A 48 12.89 13.41 0.12
N HIS A 49 13.65 12.39 0.51
CA HIS A 49 14.90 12.02 -0.16
C HIS A 49 14.69 11.61 -1.63
N LEU A 50 13.56 10.98 -1.96
CA LEU A 50 13.23 10.62 -3.35
C LEU A 50 12.85 11.86 -4.15
N ALA A 51 12.15 12.82 -3.54
CA ALA A 51 11.82 14.09 -4.17
C ALA A 51 13.08 14.92 -4.44
N GLU A 52 14.00 15.00 -3.47
CA GLU A 52 15.30 15.65 -3.65
C GLU A 52 16.14 15.00 -4.75
N GLN A 53 16.13 13.67 -4.82
CA GLN A 53 16.84 12.95 -5.88
C GLN A 53 16.24 13.26 -7.25
N ALA A 54 14.91 13.19 -7.39
CA ALA A 54 14.23 13.49 -8.64
C ALA A 54 14.50 14.93 -9.11
N LEU A 55 14.51 15.90 -8.20
CA LEU A 55 14.86 17.29 -8.52
C LEU A 55 16.29 17.43 -9.01
N LYS A 56 17.26 16.75 -8.38
CA LYS A 56 18.66 16.74 -8.83
C LYS A 56 18.81 16.13 -10.22
N GLU A 57 18.08 15.05 -10.51
CA GLU A 57 18.11 14.41 -11.84
C GLU A 57 17.50 15.32 -12.92
N ILE A 58 16.43 16.06 -12.59
CA ILE A 58 15.87 17.10 -13.47
C ILE A 58 16.90 18.20 -13.74
N GLU A 59 17.52 18.75 -12.69
CA GLU A 59 18.53 19.81 -12.84
C GLU A 59 19.77 19.34 -13.62
N ALA A 60 20.15 18.08 -13.46
CA ALA A 60 21.25 17.46 -14.21
C ALA A 60 20.89 17.12 -15.67
N GLY A 61 19.64 17.34 -16.09
CA GLY A 61 19.16 16.99 -17.43
C GLY A 61 19.12 15.49 -17.68
N GLN A 62 19.02 14.68 -16.62
CA GLN A 62 18.95 13.21 -16.69
C GLN A 62 17.52 12.69 -16.84
N THR A 63 16.56 13.58 -17.06
CA THR A 63 15.16 13.24 -17.30
C THR A 63 14.81 13.30 -18.78
N MET A 64 13.87 12.47 -19.20
CA MET A 64 13.27 12.51 -20.53
C MET A 64 11.78 12.83 -20.46
N PRO A 65 11.19 13.41 -21.53
CA PRO A 65 9.74 13.63 -21.58
C PRO A 65 8.95 12.34 -21.39
N LEU A 66 7.84 12.41 -20.64
CA LEU A 66 7.00 11.25 -20.36
C LEU A 66 6.46 10.61 -21.65
N ASP A 67 6.06 11.41 -22.62
CA ASP A 67 5.58 10.91 -23.92
C ASP A 67 6.66 10.15 -24.70
N GLU A 68 7.94 10.48 -24.50
CA GLU A 68 9.06 9.78 -25.12
C GLU A 68 9.31 8.44 -24.40
N PHE A 69 9.26 8.44 -23.07
CA PHE A 69 9.37 7.23 -22.25
C PHE A 69 8.26 6.21 -22.58
N LEU A 70 7.00 6.66 -22.63
CA LEU A 70 5.83 5.81 -22.89
C LEU A 70 5.78 5.24 -24.32
N ARG A 71 6.56 5.79 -25.26
CA ARG A 71 6.69 5.24 -26.63
C ARG A 71 7.73 4.12 -26.70
N HIS A 72 8.56 3.96 -25.68
CA HIS A 72 9.67 3.01 -25.64
C HIS A 72 9.58 1.98 -24.50
N GLY A 73 8.60 2.11 -23.60
CA GLY A 73 8.22 1.10 -22.60
C GLY A 73 7.08 0.22 -23.09
#